data_AF-A0A957U5M2-F1
#
_entry.id   AF-A0A957U5M2-F1
#
_cell.length_a   1.000
_cell.length_b   1.000
_cell.length_c   1.000
_cell.angle_alpha   90.00
_cell.angle_beta   90.00
_cell.angle_gamma   90.00
#
_symmetry.space_group_name_H-M   'P 1'
#
loop_
_entity.id
_entity.type
_entity.pdbx_description
1 polymer ?
#
loop_
_entity_poly.entity_id
_entity_poly.type
_entity_poly.pdbx_seq_one_letter_code
_entity_poly.pdbx_strand_id
1 'polypeptide(L)' 'ALFDPADPTALIWRCDAPFLNADRPYEIAGQVNHVVFVEGIVPFGGRWLLYYGTADSLIAVAQGPAIDE' A
#
# COMPACT_ATOMS: atom_id res chain seq x y z
N ALA A 1 -6.78 0.76 -7.55
CA ALA A 1 -7.73 1.00 -8.65
C ALA A 1 -6.97 1.65 -9.79
N LEU A 2 -7.36 1.37 -11.03
CA LEU A 2 -6.84 2.00 -12.24
C LEU A 2 -7.90 2.98 -12.73
N PHE A 3 -7.51 4.23 -12.94
CA PHE A 3 -8.36 5.30 -13.46
C PHE A 3 -7.88 5.72 -14.85
N ASP A 4 -8.77 6.32 -15.63
CA ASP A 4 -8.41 6.85 -16.94
C ASP A 4 -7.43 8.03 -16.79
N PRO A 5 -6.27 8.01 -17.49
CA PRO A 5 -5.32 9.12 -17.44
C PRO A 5 -5.87 10.43 -18.03
N ALA A 6 -6.87 10.39 -18.90
CA ALA A 6 -7.53 11.55 -19.48
C ALA A 6 -8.72 12.05 -18.64
N ASP A 7 -9.37 11.16 -17.86
CA ASP A 7 -10.44 11.49 -16.92
C ASP A 7 -10.26 10.74 -15.58
N PRO A 8 -9.65 11.36 -14.56
CA PRO A 8 -9.36 10.68 -13.29
C PRO A 8 -10.62 10.32 -12.48
N THR A 9 -11.81 10.77 -12.90
CA THR A 9 -13.07 10.35 -12.28
C THR A 9 -13.59 9.02 -12.84
N ALA A 10 -13.09 8.60 -14.01
CA ALA A 10 -13.47 7.36 -14.65
C ALA A 10 -12.66 6.17 -14.10
N LEU A 11 -13.34 5.28 -13.39
CA LEU A 11 -12.77 4.02 -12.88
C LEU A 11 -12.71 2.98 -14.01
N ILE A 12 -11.51 2.57 -14.41
CA ILE A 12 -11.29 1.51 -15.42
C ILE A 12 -11.30 0.13 -14.75
N TRP A 13 -10.62 0.01 -13.61
CA TRP A 13 -10.48 -1.29 -12.93
C TRP A 13 -10.21 -1.16 -11.42
N ARG A 14 -10.59 -2.16 -10.65
CA ARG A 14 -10.28 -2.26 -9.22
C ARG A 14 -10.07 -3.73 -8.84
N CYS A 15 -9.13 -3.99 -7.93
CA CYS A 15 -8.96 -5.33 -7.35
C CYS A 15 -10.25 -5.78 -6.64
N ASP A 16 -10.60 -7.05 -6.78
CA ASP A 16 -11.76 -7.64 -6.10
C ASP A 16 -11.55 -7.81 -4.59
N ALA A 17 -10.27 -7.90 -4.16
CA ALA A 17 -9.87 -8.05 -2.77
C ALA A 17 -8.78 -7.02 -2.38
N PRO A 18 -8.63 -6.70 -1.08
CA PRO A 18 -7.53 -5.87 -0.61
C PRO A 18 -6.19 -6.55 -0.88
N PHE A 19 -5.22 -5.80 -1.40
CA PHE A 19 -3.87 -6.31 -1.64
C PHE A 19 -2.97 -6.26 -0.38
N LEU A 20 -3.39 -5.54 0.66
CA LEU A 20 -2.71 -5.41 1.94
C LEU A 20 -3.74 -5.54 3.06
N ASN A 21 -3.44 -6.37 4.07
CA ASN A 21 -4.29 -6.64 5.23
C ASN A 21 -3.40 -6.75 6.47
N ALA A 22 -3.92 -6.42 7.65
CA ALA A 22 -3.18 -6.59 8.90
C ALA A 22 -3.02 -8.08 9.22
N ASP A 23 -1.82 -8.61 9.04
CA ASP A 23 -1.49 -10.03 9.21
C ASP A 23 -0.20 -10.28 10.01
N ARG A 24 0.47 -9.20 10.45
CA ARG A 24 1.62 -9.25 11.36
C ARG A 24 1.27 -8.77 12.76
N PRO A 25 1.98 -9.24 13.81
CA PRO A 25 1.72 -8.81 15.19
C PRO A 25 1.73 -7.29 15.38
N TYR A 26 2.64 -6.59 14.68
CA TYR A 26 2.78 -5.13 14.74
C TYR A 26 1.72 -4.35 13.94
N GLU A 27 0.91 -5.03 13.13
CA GLU A 27 -0.25 -4.47 12.41
C GLU A 27 -1.56 -4.78 13.13
N ILE A 28 -1.60 -5.92 13.84
CA ILE A 28 -2.77 -6.40 14.57
C ILE A 28 -2.94 -5.68 15.91
N ALA A 29 -1.84 -5.40 16.62
CA ALA A 29 -1.88 -4.81 17.96
C ALA A 29 -1.02 -3.55 18.08
N GLY A 30 -1.63 -2.48 18.60
CA GLY A 30 -0.98 -1.17 18.79
C GLY A 30 -1.95 -0.15 19.39
N GLN A 31 -1.72 1.14 19.16
CA GLN A 31 -2.62 2.22 19.56
C GLN A 31 -4.03 2.02 18.98
N VAL A 32 -4.13 1.54 17.75
CA VAL A 32 -5.38 1.11 17.12
C VAL A 32 -5.16 -0.28 16.51
N ASN A 33 -5.95 -1.27 16.95
CA ASN A 33 -5.78 -2.65 16.50
C ASN A 33 -6.20 -2.85 15.03
N HIS A 34 -5.55 -3.80 14.35
CA HIS A 34 -5.83 -4.23 12.98
C HIS A 34 -5.77 -3.09 11.94
N VAL A 35 -4.69 -2.31 11.96
CA VAL A 35 -4.47 -1.21 11.00
C VAL A 35 -3.28 -1.48 10.11
N VAL A 36 -3.53 -1.35 8.81
CA VAL A 36 -2.52 -1.07 7.78
C VAL A 36 -2.99 0.16 7.00
N PHE A 37 -2.16 1.19 6.94
CA PHE A 37 -2.53 2.45 6.27
C PHE A 37 -1.44 2.88 5.29
N VAL A 38 -1.72 2.87 3.99
CA VAL A 38 -0.74 3.21 2.95
C VAL A 38 -0.51 4.71 2.91
N GLU A 39 0.76 5.13 2.88
CA GLU A 39 1.16 6.54 2.97
C GLU A 39 1.95 7.02 1.75
N GLY A 40 3.00 6.29 1.36
CA GLY A 40 3.92 6.73 0.30
C GLY A 40 4.52 5.60 -0.52
N ILE A 41 4.62 5.80 -1.83
CA ILE A 41 5.26 4.85 -2.75
C ILE A 41 6.40 5.54 -3.51
N VAL A 42 7.59 4.93 -3.51
CA VAL A 42 8.80 5.52 -4.09
C VAL A 42 9.57 4.50 -4.92
N PRO A 43 9.98 4.83 -6.17
CA PRO A 43 10.91 4.01 -6.92
C PRO A 43 12.34 4.31 -6.43
N PHE A 44 13.01 3.31 -5.85
CA PHE A 44 14.36 3.50 -5.30
C PHE A 44 15.21 2.24 -5.45
N GLY A 45 16.36 2.37 -6.11
CA GLY A 45 17.32 1.27 -6.25
C GLY A 45 16.80 0.08 -7.06
N GLY A 46 16.05 0.32 -8.14
CA GLY A 46 15.52 -0.73 -9.02
C GLY A 46 14.32 -1.50 -8.45
N ARG A 47 13.63 -0.94 -7.46
CA ARG A 47 12.42 -1.52 -6.84
C ARG A 47 11.45 -0.42 -6.41
N TRP A 48 10.19 -0.80 -6.23
CA TRP A 48 9.20 0.04 -5.58
C TRP A 48 9.19 -0.23 -4.07
N LEU A 49 9.19 0.84 -3.28
CA LEU A 49 9.02 0.80 -1.83
C LEU A 49 7.68 1.44 -1.47
N LEU A 50 6.83 0.68 -0.76
CA LEU A 50 5.54 1.15 -0.25
C LEU A 50 5.61 1.27 1.28
N TYR A 51 5.64 2.51 1.76
CA TYR A 51 5.58 2.83 3.19
C TYR A 51 4.13 2.87 3.68
N TYR A 52 3.90 2.24 4.83
CA TYR A 52 2.58 2.15 5.44
C TYR A 52 2.68 2.15 6.97
N GLY A 53 1.69 2.76 7.62
CA GLY A 53 1.51 2.72 9.07
C GLY A 53 0.93 1.39 9.55
N THR A 54 1.32 0.95 10.74
CA THR A 54 0.89 -0.32 11.34
C THR A 54 0.33 -0.10 12.75
N ALA A 55 -0.91 -0.54 12.98
CA ALA A 55 -1.62 -0.40 14.25
C ALA A 55 -1.55 1.00 14.90
N ASP A 56 -1.51 2.07 14.09
CA ASP A 56 -1.24 3.47 14.48
C ASP A 56 -0.03 3.63 15.43
N SER A 57 1.01 2.82 15.24
CA SER A 57 2.13 2.71 16.19
C SER A 57 3.52 2.72 15.54
N LEU A 58 3.67 2.12 14.37
CA LEU A 58 4.95 1.98 13.68
C LEU A 58 4.80 2.27 12.18
N ILE A 59 5.94 2.47 11.51
CA ILE A 59 6.03 2.53 10.05
C ILE A 59 6.71 1.27 9.55
N ALA A 60 6.12 0.62 8.55
CA ALA A 60 6.66 -0.53 7.85
C ALA A 60 6.86 -0.23 6.35
N VAL A 61 7.59 -1.11 5.66
CA VAL A 61 7.82 -1.02 4.21
C VAL A 61 7.59 -2.37 3.54
N ALA A 62 6.76 -2.37 2.50
CA ALA A 62 6.66 -3.48 1.55
C ALA A 62 7.46 -3.14 0.28
N GLN A 63 8.00 -4.15 -0.41
CA GLN A 63 8.76 -3.97 -1.64
C GLN A 63 8.16 -4.76 -2.80
N GLY A 64 8.22 -4.18 -3.99
CA GLY A 64 7.85 -4.82 -5.25
C GLY A 64 8.92 -4.62 -6.32
N PRO A 65 8.94 -5.46 -7.37
CA PRO A 65 9.86 -5.26 -8.50
C PRO A 65 9.58 -3.92 -9.19
N ALA A 66 10.60 -3.30 -9.77
CA ALA A 66 10.37 -2.29 -10.79
C ALA A 66 9.56 -2.91 -11.93
N ILE A 67 8.63 -2.15 -12.50
CA ILE A 67 7.96 -2.53 -13.73
C ILE A 67 8.77 -1.85 -14.83
N ASP A 68 9.39 -2.64 -15.70
CA ASP A 68 10.07 -2.10 -16.88
C ASP A 68 9.00 -1.40 -17.77
N GLU A 69 9.29 -0.18 -18.23
CA GLU A 69 8.43 0.58 -19.14
C GLU A 69 8.37 -0.01 -20.55
#